data_AF-A0A8H8CPM9-F1
#
_entry.id   AF-A0A8H8CPM9-F1
#
_cell.length_a   1.000
_cell.length_b   1.000
_cell.length_c   1.000
_cell.angle_alpha   90.00
_cell.angle_beta   90.00
_cell.angle_gamma   90.00
#
_symmetry.space_group_name_H-M   'P 1'
#
loop_
_entity.id
_entity.type
_entity.pdbx_description
1 polymer ?
#
loop_
_entity_poly.entity_id
_entity_poly.type
_entity_poly.pdbx_seq_one_letter_code
_entity_poly.pdbx_strand_id
1 'polypeptide(L)'
;MARTLIRANHRAKQSVKIAIISSLPGATDIILPDPPVPRLLISNQPPTESELALISESIQAAQAEATRLSETLNKTKSDREISRALELVTIYKLEAANQFIRQHQGIISIVRRLPVEILQEVFLWVGTSLFEPNAWSSPRSFVIYNSGPQWNLAQICHSWRTIALNISSLWKLPSITLDNSGTRSKLQLQCIKELLRRSKGQPLHLNITCSYDFEGESHPVLNFLCQYAESWETLCVKLPCKAFAALRSLRGRLPALRRIDLSTSSWSWTWSVVEPNDCFQSAPLLTTVYVESPLRAMFPLPFKQLLHYTEDHGIGLTSPTNWTPPNFDFHALTTLSLTFYSEGYVFPHIALSFLVSLEIRVFYNCPTMRSCFDYLKVPAIQILHITADHDNTMPSLARMLNNSSPCPLKKLTLRHPKRVGPNELSELLLFAPELDTLSVNLPMSSSDILNLAYGYKHQPLVPLLRTCAFHHYKRINEGETTDAAIMDALNRLARSRCEDRYKIESDFSIMSIERLEAFEDFKLSISFEHFEGPMLELHASFNNWSPSTTTSNTLLSLKSELLEVVPRLREGYCSLDHPALARNRKVNDILNSIESMPVGDVRDIVQSAQDPSTLPIRGKNFIQMENFAK
;
A
#
# COMPACT_ATOMS: atom_id res chain seq x y z
N MET A 1 -4.17 -18.12 33.78
CA MET A 1 -3.73 -19.07 34.82
C MET A 1 -2.98 -20.28 34.26
N ALA A 2 -3.52 -21.07 33.32
CA ALA A 2 -2.86 -22.27 32.80
C ALA A 2 -1.47 -22.03 32.15
N ARG A 3 -1.31 -20.98 31.33
CA ARG A 3 -0.02 -20.61 30.72
C ARG A 3 1.05 -20.22 31.75
N THR A 4 0.65 -19.62 32.85
CA THR A 4 1.55 -19.22 33.95
C THR A 4 2.03 -20.45 34.73
N LEU A 5 1.14 -21.43 34.95
CA LEU A 5 1.45 -22.69 35.63
C LEU A 5 2.42 -23.56 34.80
N ILE A 6 2.22 -23.64 33.48
CA ILE A 6 3.10 -24.38 32.57
C ILE A 6 4.52 -23.76 32.55
N ARG A 7 4.63 -22.43 32.49
CA ARG A 7 5.93 -21.73 32.58
C ARG A 7 6.61 -21.94 33.93
N ALA A 8 5.86 -21.95 35.02
CA ALA A 8 6.38 -22.21 36.36
C ALA A 8 6.92 -23.65 36.50
N ASN A 9 6.19 -24.64 35.97
CA ASN A 9 6.60 -26.04 36.02
C ASN A 9 7.83 -26.33 35.12
N HIS A 10 7.90 -25.69 33.94
CA HIS A 10 9.10 -25.74 33.10
C HIS A 10 10.32 -25.12 33.79
N ARG A 11 10.16 -23.95 34.44
CA ARG A 11 11.23 -23.32 35.22
C ARG A 11 11.68 -24.20 36.39
N ALA A 12 10.76 -24.80 37.14
CA ALA A 12 11.08 -25.68 38.26
C ALA A 12 11.88 -26.93 37.80
N LYS A 13 11.46 -27.58 36.71
CA LYS A 13 12.20 -28.72 36.13
C LYS A 13 13.59 -28.32 35.64
N GLN A 14 13.72 -27.14 35.04
CA GLN A 14 15.00 -26.63 34.56
C GLN A 14 15.93 -26.25 35.72
N SER A 15 15.42 -25.67 36.80
CA SER A 15 16.16 -25.40 38.03
C SER A 15 16.66 -26.67 38.72
N VAL A 16 15.85 -27.72 38.80
CA VAL A 16 16.27 -29.01 39.36
C VAL A 16 17.36 -29.66 38.50
N LYS A 17 17.23 -29.60 37.18
CA LYS A 17 18.25 -30.12 36.25
C LYS A 17 19.59 -29.37 36.39
N ILE A 18 19.55 -28.04 36.50
CA ILE A 18 20.74 -27.21 36.73
C ILE A 18 21.40 -27.55 38.06
N ALA A 19 20.62 -27.70 39.15
CA ALA A 19 21.15 -28.04 40.46
C ALA A 19 21.87 -29.40 40.46
N ILE A 20 21.29 -30.42 39.81
CA ILE A 20 21.91 -31.74 39.66
C ILE A 20 23.22 -31.65 38.88
N ILE A 21 23.24 -30.94 37.74
CA ILE A 21 24.45 -30.82 36.92
C ILE A 21 25.55 -30.01 37.63
N SER A 22 25.18 -28.97 38.38
CA SER A 22 26.13 -28.17 39.17
C SER A 22 26.78 -28.93 40.34
N SER A 23 26.17 -30.06 40.75
CA SER A 23 26.69 -30.93 41.81
C SER A 23 27.65 -32.02 41.31
N LEU A 24 27.83 -32.14 39.99
CA LEU A 24 28.76 -33.12 39.40
C LEU A 24 30.22 -32.68 39.59
N PRO A 25 31.16 -33.62 39.80
CA PRO A 25 32.58 -33.32 39.93
C PRO A 25 33.11 -32.52 38.74
N GLY A 26 33.83 -31.43 39.02
CA GLY A 26 34.41 -30.55 38.00
C GLY A 26 33.46 -29.52 37.40
N ALA A 27 32.17 -29.48 37.77
CA ALA A 27 31.22 -28.46 37.29
C ALA A 27 31.55 -27.04 37.75
N THR A 28 32.22 -26.89 38.89
CA THR A 28 32.68 -25.62 39.47
C THR A 28 33.97 -25.09 38.86
N ASP A 29 34.74 -25.92 38.14
CA ASP A 29 36.05 -25.56 37.59
C ASP A 29 35.94 -24.77 36.27
N ILE A 30 35.06 -23.78 36.22
CA ILE A 30 34.91 -22.90 35.07
C ILE A 30 35.82 -21.68 35.25
N ILE A 31 36.59 -21.33 34.22
CA ILE A 31 37.50 -20.18 34.26
C ILE A 31 36.77 -18.98 33.67
N LEU A 32 35.86 -18.39 34.44
CA LEU A 32 35.24 -17.11 34.08
C LEU A 32 35.83 -15.98 34.92
N PRO A 33 36.05 -14.79 34.32
CA PRO A 33 36.42 -13.62 35.10
C PRO A 33 35.27 -13.20 36.01
N ASP A 34 35.61 -12.60 37.15
CA ASP A 34 34.61 -11.92 37.98
C ASP A 34 33.96 -10.78 37.17
N PRO A 35 32.65 -10.55 37.29
CA PRO A 35 32.01 -9.43 36.60
C PRO A 35 32.71 -8.11 36.96
N PRO A 36 33.34 -7.40 36.01
CA PRO A 36 34.21 -6.26 36.32
C PRO A 36 33.42 -5.07 36.88
N VAL A 37 32.14 -4.96 36.52
CA VAL A 37 31.25 -3.88 36.97
C VAL A 37 29.87 -4.45 37.33
N PRO A 38 29.73 -5.17 38.46
CA PRO A 38 28.50 -5.90 38.80
C PRO A 38 27.26 -5.00 38.89
N ARG A 39 27.45 -3.73 39.29
CA ARG A 39 26.37 -2.72 39.37
C ARG A 39 25.65 -2.48 38.04
N LEU A 40 26.32 -2.67 36.89
CA LEU A 40 25.74 -2.43 35.56
C LEU A 40 24.91 -3.62 35.04
N LEU A 41 25.03 -4.79 35.67
CA LEU A 41 24.18 -5.96 35.35
C LEU A 41 22.74 -5.76 35.85
N ILE A 42 22.56 -5.00 36.92
CA ILE A 42 21.26 -4.69 37.52
C ILE A 42 20.75 -3.28 37.20
N SER A 43 21.50 -2.52 36.41
CA SER A 43 21.22 -1.13 36.07
C SER A 43 21.23 -0.87 34.56
N ASN A 44 20.58 0.21 34.13
CA ASN A 44 20.62 0.69 32.75
C ASN A 44 21.49 1.95 32.59
N GLN A 45 22.33 2.26 33.58
CA GLN A 45 23.31 3.34 33.44
C GLN A 45 24.32 3.01 32.33
N PRO A 46 24.73 3.99 31.51
CA PRO A 46 25.77 3.78 30.52
C PRO A 46 27.11 3.48 31.23
N PRO A 47 27.91 2.52 30.72
CA PRO A 47 29.28 2.35 31.17
C PRO A 47 30.14 3.56 30.76
N THR A 48 31.08 3.95 31.62
CA THR A 48 32.14 4.90 31.27
C THR A 48 33.13 4.28 30.27
N GLU A 49 33.99 5.08 29.64
CA GLU A 49 35.00 4.55 28.69
C GLU A 49 35.96 3.55 29.36
N SER A 50 36.38 3.81 30.59
CA SER A 50 37.23 2.89 31.36
C SER A 50 36.50 1.59 31.71
N GLU A 51 35.22 1.67 32.08
CA GLU A 51 34.39 0.48 32.34
C GLU A 51 34.12 -0.32 31.07
N LEU A 52 33.92 0.35 29.93
CA LEU A 52 33.79 -0.30 28.63
C LEU A 52 35.01 -1.15 28.32
N ALA A 53 36.22 -0.62 28.51
CA ALA A 53 37.46 -1.35 28.29
C ALA A 53 37.53 -2.62 29.16
N LEU A 54 37.24 -2.51 30.46
CA LEU A 54 37.24 -3.65 31.40
C LEU A 54 36.19 -4.71 31.05
N ILE A 55 34.99 -4.28 30.66
CA ILE A 55 33.91 -5.19 30.24
C ILE A 55 34.29 -5.90 28.93
N SER A 56 34.86 -5.18 27.97
CA SER A 56 35.32 -5.76 26.71
C SER A 56 36.42 -6.80 26.91
N GLU A 57 37.39 -6.54 27.78
CA GLU A 57 38.43 -7.51 28.16
C GLU A 57 37.83 -8.76 28.82
N SER A 58 36.89 -8.59 29.74
CA SER A 58 36.19 -9.70 30.40
C SER A 58 35.34 -10.53 29.43
N ILE A 59 34.73 -9.89 28.42
CA ILE A 59 34.03 -10.59 27.34
C ILE A 59 35.01 -11.41 26.51
N GLN A 60 36.19 -10.86 26.16
CA GLN A 60 37.21 -11.59 25.40
C GLN A 60 37.72 -12.81 26.15
N ALA A 61 38.00 -12.68 27.46
CA ALA A 61 38.40 -13.80 28.30
C ALA A 61 37.32 -14.90 28.36
N ALA A 62 36.05 -14.51 28.57
CA ALA A 62 34.94 -15.46 28.58
C ALA A 62 34.71 -16.12 27.20
N GLN A 63 34.94 -15.40 26.10
CA GLN A 63 34.85 -15.92 24.74
C GLN A 63 35.97 -16.93 24.45
N ALA A 64 37.19 -16.67 24.92
CA ALA A 64 38.31 -17.62 24.80
C ALA A 64 38.01 -18.93 25.55
N GLU A 65 37.44 -18.83 26.76
CA GLU A 65 37.03 -20.01 27.53
C GLU A 65 35.87 -20.76 26.85
N ALA A 66 34.88 -20.04 26.30
CA ALA A 66 33.79 -20.66 25.55
C ALA A 66 34.29 -21.44 24.32
N THR A 67 35.26 -20.88 23.58
CA THR A 67 35.91 -21.56 22.45
C THR A 67 36.66 -22.81 22.92
N ARG A 68 37.45 -22.72 23.99
CA ARG A 68 38.17 -23.87 24.58
C ARG A 68 37.21 -25.00 24.99
N LEU A 69 36.10 -24.65 25.64
CA LEU A 69 35.07 -25.62 26.06
C LEU A 69 34.36 -26.25 24.87
N SER A 70 34.08 -25.48 23.81
CA SER A 70 33.48 -25.98 22.57
C SER A 70 34.41 -26.94 21.82
N GLU A 71 35.71 -26.64 21.75
CA GLU A 71 36.71 -27.55 21.16
C GLU A 71 36.84 -28.85 21.97
N THR A 72 36.84 -28.74 23.29
CA THR A 72 36.86 -29.89 24.20
C THR A 72 35.61 -30.77 23.97
N LEU A 73 34.44 -30.16 23.88
CA LEU A 73 33.18 -30.87 23.61
C LEU A 73 33.20 -31.58 22.25
N ASN A 74 33.74 -30.95 21.21
CA ASN A 74 33.85 -31.56 19.89
C ASN A 74 34.84 -32.73 19.85
N LYS A 75 35.98 -32.63 20.55
CA LYS A 75 36.92 -33.74 20.74
C LYS A 75 36.27 -34.90 21.51
N THR A 76 35.58 -34.60 22.60
CA THR A 76 34.87 -35.60 23.43
C THR A 76 33.74 -36.32 22.69
N LYS A 77 33.09 -35.69 21.71
CA LYS A 77 32.08 -36.35 20.86
C LYS A 77 32.68 -37.32 19.82
N SER A 78 33.95 -37.15 19.47
CA SER A 78 34.67 -38.03 18.55
C SER A 78 35.16 -39.30 19.25
N ASP A 79 35.45 -39.23 20.55
CA ASP A 79 35.89 -40.35 21.38
C ASP A 79 34.68 -41.05 22.04
N ARG A 80 34.30 -42.24 21.53
CA ARG A 80 33.10 -42.98 21.97
C ARG A 80 33.16 -43.53 23.40
N GLU A 81 34.26 -43.36 24.12
CA GLU A 81 34.53 -43.99 25.42
C GLU A 81 34.38 -43.04 26.63
N ILE A 82 34.04 -41.76 26.41
CA ILE A 82 33.97 -40.78 27.50
C ILE A 82 32.59 -40.76 28.18
N SER A 83 32.61 -40.71 29.52
CA SER A 83 31.42 -40.72 30.38
C SER A 83 30.46 -39.56 30.08
N ARG A 84 29.18 -39.88 29.84
CA ARG A 84 28.06 -38.94 29.60
C ARG A 84 27.95 -37.80 30.64
N ALA A 85 28.50 -38.00 31.84
CA ALA A 85 28.60 -36.99 32.87
C ALA A 85 29.57 -35.83 32.50
N LEU A 86 30.70 -36.13 31.87
CA LEU A 86 31.69 -35.13 31.47
C LEU A 86 31.19 -34.24 30.31
N GLU A 87 30.43 -34.83 29.38
CA GLU A 87 29.75 -34.10 28.31
C GLU A 87 28.72 -33.10 28.90
N LEU A 88 27.89 -33.55 29.85
CA LEU A 88 26.91 -32.70 30.52
C LEU A 88 27.55 -31.55 31.30
N VAL A 89 28.67 -31.80 31.99
CA VAL A 89 29.45 -30.77 32.70
C VAL A 89 30.03 -29.75 31.72
N THR A 90 30.58 -30.20 30.59
CA THR A 90 31.16 -29.30 29.57
C THR A 90 30.09 -28.44 28.91
N ILE A 91 28.91 -29.00 28.60
CA ILE A 91 27.77 -28.24 28.07
C ILE A 91 27.30 -27.19 29.08
N TYR A 92 27.21 -27.54 30.36
CA TYR A 92 26.83 -26.61 31.41
C TYR A 92 27.82 -25.43 31.54
N LYS A 93 29.14 -25.70 31.51
CA LYS A 93 30.15 -24.65 31.52
C LYS A 93 30.06 -23.74 30.29
N LEU A 94 29.83 -24.32 29.12
CA LEU A 94 29.65 -23.55 27.89
C LEU A 94 28.39 -22.68 27.94
N GLU A 95 27.28 -23.18 28.48
CA GLU A 95 26.06 -22.39 28.69
C GLU A 95 26.29 -21.23 29.67
N ALA A 96 27.03 -21.46 30.76
CA ALA A 96 27.40 -20.44 31.74
C ALA A 96 28.30 -19.35 31.13
N ALA A 97 29.32 -19.74 30.37
CA ALA A 97 30.20 -18.80 29.65
C ALA A 97 29.40 -17.96 28.63
N ASN A 98 28.54 -18.60 27.83
CA ASN A 98 27.68 -17.89 26.89
C ASN A 98 26.67 -16.95 27.59
N GLN A 99 26.16 -17.34 28.76
CA GLN A 99 25.31 -16.47 29.56
C GLN A 99 26.08 -15.24 30.06
N PHE A 100 27.30 -15.42 30.56
CA PHE A 100 28.18 -14.33 30.98
C PHE A 100 28.41 -13.35 29.81
N ILE A 101 28.79 -13.87 28.63
CA ILE A 101 29.01 -13.07 27.43
C ILE A 101 27.76 -12.26 27.06
N ARG A 102 26.58 -12.90 26.98
CA ARG A 102 25.32 -12.21 26.64
C ARG A 102 24.98 -11.09 27.63
N GLN A 103 25.14 -11.34 28.93
CA GLN A 103 24.85 -10.36 29.96
C GLN A 103 25.76 -9.11 29.82
N HIS A 104 27.05 -9.32 29.57
CA HIS A 104 28.03 -8.24 29.45
C HIS A 104 27.96 -7.52 28.09
N GLN A 105 27.63 -8.23 27.00
CA GLN A 105 27.28 -7.64 25.70
C GLN A 105 26.08 -6.69 25.82
N GLY A 106 25.10 -7.05 26.66
CA GLY A 106 23.96 -6.19 26.97
C GLY A 106 24.38 -4.87 27.64
N ILE A 107 25.46 -4.86 28.43
CA ILE A 107 25.97 -3.65 29.09
C ILE A 107 26.62 -2.69 28.08
N ILE A 108 27.40 -3.21 27.13
CA ILE A 108 28.11 -2.40 26.12
C ILE A 108 27.23 -2.02 24.91
N SER A 109 25.99 -2.50 24.89
CA SER A 109 25.01 -2.24 23.83
C SER A 109 24.92 -0.75 23.51
N ILE A 110 24.88 -0.44 22.21
CA ILE A 110 24.77 0.94 21.69
C ILE A 110 23.55 1.63 22.28
N VAL A 111 22.45 0.91 22.46
CA VAL A 111 21.17 1.44 22.97
C VAL A 111 21.30 2.07 24.36
N ARG A 112 22.23 1.61 25.21
CA ARG A 112 22.48 2.21 26.54
C ARG A 112 23.28 3.52 26.47
N ARG A 113 23.96 3.76 25.35
CA ARG A 113 24.87 4.89 25.14
C ARG A 113 24.29 5.94 24.18
N LEU A 114 23.12 5.70 23.61
CA LEU A 114 22.47 6.66 22.74
C LEU A 114 22.08 7.92 23.53
N PRO A 115 22.32 9.12 22.97
CA PRO A 115 21.77 10.36 23.50
C PRO A 115 20.25 10.27 23.61
N VAL A 116 19.68 11.02 24.56
CA VAL A 116 18.24 11.00 24.82
C VAL A 116 17.44 11.46 23.60
N GLU A 117 17.98 12.42 22.85
CA GLU A 117 17.41 12.99 21.63
C GLU A 117 17.25 11.92 20.55
N ILE A 118 18.26 11.05 20.38
CA ILE A 118 18.22 9.96 19.41
C ILE A 118 17.20 8.90 19.82
N LEU A 119 17.11 8.59 21.13
CA LEU A 119 16.10 7.68 21.64
C LEU A 119 14.67 8.25 21.46
N GLN A 120 14.50 9.56 21.63
CA GLN A 120 13.22 10.23 21.40
C GLN A 120 12.78 10.09 19.93
N GLU A 121 13.68 10.33 18.99
CA GLU A 121 13.42 10.12 17.56
C GLU A 121 13.04 8.67 17.27
N VAL A 122 13.81 7.70 17.76
CA VAL A 122 13.47 6.27 17.61
C VAL A 122 12.06 5.98 18.14
N PHE A 123 11.68 6.54 19.30
CA PHE A 123 10.36 6.31 19.89
C PHE A 123 9.24 6.93 19.04
N LEU A 124 9.46 8.11 18.47
CA LEU A 124 8.51 8.76 17.55
C LEU A 124 8.32 7.96 16.27
N TRP A 125 9.41 7.41 15.71
CA TRP A 125 9.36 6.53 14.55
C TRP A 125 8.56 5.26 14.82
N VAL A 126 8.87 4.57 15.93
CA VAL A 126 8.12 3.37 16.37
C VAL A 126 6.64 3.69 16.62
N GLY A 127 6.36 4.89 17.14
CA GLY A 127 5.01 5.40 17.34
C GLY A 127 4.31 5.87 16.06
N THR A 128 4.99 6.10 14.95
CA THR A 128 4.41 6.62 13.69
C THR A 128 4.24 5.53 12.64
N SER A 129 5.19 4.59 12.54
CA SER A 129 5.17 3.49 11.57
C SER A 129 4.02 2.49 11.76
N LEU A 130 3.25 2.63 12.84
CA LEU A 130 2.08 1.80 13.15
C LEU A 130 0.76 2.57 13.04
N PHE A 131 0.80 3.88 12.74
CA PHE A 131 -0.33 4.78 12.58
C PHE A 131 -0.38 5.37 11.17
N GLU A 132 -0.12 4.55 10.14
CA GLU A 132 -0.16 5.04 8.76
C GLU A 132 -1.54 5.63 8.41
N PRO A 133 -1.60 6.86 7.85
CA PRO A 133 -2.83 7.49 7.38
C PRO A 133 -3.56 6.71 6.26
N ASN A 134 -2.86 5.78 5.59
CA ASN A 134 -3.42 5.04 4.46
C ASN A 134 -4.09 3.73 4.89
N ALA A 135 -4.01 3.37 6.17
CA ALA A 135 -4.68 2.19 6.75
C ALA A 135 -6.14 2.44 7.17
N TRP A 136 -6.75 3.54 6.72
CA TRP A 136 -8.11 3.95 7.08
C TRP A 136 -9.21 3.03 6.49
N SER A 137 -8.81 2.06 5.66
CA SER A 137 -9.70 1.11 4.98
C SER A 137 -9.77 -0.28 5.64
N SER A 138 -9.07 -0.55 6.76
CA SER A 138 -9.09 -1.87 7.41
C SER A 138 -9.85 -1.85 8.74
N PRO A 139 -11.04 -2.48 8.82
CA PRO A 139 -11.82 -2.61 10.05
C PRO A 139 -11.18 -3.51 11.13
N ARG A 140 -9.93 -3.99 10.94
CA ARG A 140 -9.40 -5.15 11.69
C ARG A 140 -8.18 -4.93 12.57
N SER A 141 -7.66 -3.72 12.74
CA SER A 141 -6.59 -3.54 13.72
C SER A 141 -6.59 -2.16 14.30
N PHE A 142 -7.12 -2.02 15.51
CA PHE A 142 -6.43 -1.50 16.70
C PHE A 142 -7.47 -1.47 17.80
N VAL A 143 -7.83 -2.66 18.29
CA VAL A 143 -8.51 -2.71 19.59
C VAL A 143 -7.56 -2.07 20.59
N ILE A 144 -8.09 -1.18 21.42
CA ILE A 144 -7.41 -0.56 22.57
C ILE A 144 -7.09 -1.67 23.57
N TYR A 145 -6.15 -2.52 23.23
CA TYR A 145 -5.46 -3.37 24.18
C TYR A 145 -4.25 -2.57 24.66
N ASN A 146 -3.92 -2.74 25.94
CA ASN A 146 -2.80 -2.15 26.67
C ASN A 146 -1.40 -2.55 26.12
N SER A 147 -1.27 -2.72 24.81
CA SER A 147 -0.15 -3.30 24.08
C SER A 147 0.39 -2.37 23.00
N GLY A 148 -0.07 -1.13 22.95
CA GLY A 148 0.42 -0.13 22.00
C GLY A 148 1.93 0.06 22.14
N PRO A 149 2.66 0.33 21.04
CA PRO A 149 4.11 0.52 21.05
C PRO A 149 4.56 1.53 22.12
N GLN A 150 3.82 2.63 22.30
CA GLN A 150 4.07 3.66 23.31
C GLN A 150 4.09 3.12 24.75
N TRP A 151 3.21 2.16 25.06
CA TRP A 151 3.17 1.52 26.37
C TRP A 151 4.32 0.55 26.54
N ASN A 152 4.65 -0.22 25.51
CA ASN A 152 5.77 -1.17 25.54
C ASN A 152 7.10 -0.43 25.77
N LEU A 153 7.32 0.70 25.08
CA LEU A 153 8.48 1.56 25.28
C LEU A 153 8.61 2.02 26.74
N ALA A 154 7.49 2.41 27.35
CA ALA A 154 7.44 2.82 28.75
C ALA A 154 7.60 1.66 29.77
N GLN A 155 7.62 0.40 29.33
CA GLN A 155 7.78 -0.78 30.19
C GLN A 155 9.18 -1.43 30.11
N ILE A 156 10.05 -0.97 29.20
CA ILE A 156 11.37 -1.59 29.00
C ILE A 156 12.31 -1.33 30.19
N CYS A 157 12.53 -0.07 30.54
CA CYS A 157 13.36 0.29 31.69
C CYS A 157 12.99 1.68 32.24
N HIS A 158 13.56 2.05 33.40
CA HIS A 158 13.31 3.36 34.02
C HIS A 158 13.67 4.55 33.11
N SER A 159 14.82 4.48 32.42
CA SER A 159 15.26 5.53 31.49
C SER A 159 14.26 5.69 30.34
N TRP A 160 13.94 4.59 29.65
CA TRP A 160 12.98 4.59 28.55
C TRP A 160 11.58 5.04 28.99
N ARG A 161 11.14 4.66 30.18
CA ARG A 161 9.90 5.16 30.77
C ARG A 161 9.91 6.67 30.93
N THR A 162 10.98 7.23 31.49
CA THR A 162 11.12 8.67 31.68
C THR A 162 11.10 9.41 30.35
N ILE A 163 11.79 8.87 29.34
CA ILE A 163 11.83 9.43 27.99
C ILE A 163 10.44 9.37 27.35
N ALA A 164 9.84 8.18 27.26
CA ALA A 164 8.54 7.97 26.62
C ALA A 164 7.43 8.83 27.25
N LEU A 165 7.40 8.94 28.59
CA LEU A 165 6.40 9.75 29.30
C LEU A 165 6.55 11.26 29.05
N ASN A 166 7.72 11.75 28.64
CA ASN A 166 7.97 13.16 28.36
C ASN A 166 7.71 13.56 26.90
N ILE A 167 7.62 12.60 25.97
CA ILE A 167 7.32 12.86 24.57
C ILE A 167 5.79 12.94 24.38
N SER A 168 5.20 14.13 24.42
CA SER A 168 3.74 14.30 24.28
C SER A 168 3.20 13.77 22.96
N SER A 169 3.93 13.98 21.85
CA SER A 169 3.59 13.53 20.50
C SER A 169 3.61 12.01 20.31
N LEU A 170 4.15 11.24 21.27
CA LEU A 170 4.09 9.78 21.29
C LEU A 170 2.69 9.26 21.71
N TRP A 171 1.94 10.05 22.48
CA TRP A 171 0.68 9.62 23.10
C TRP A 171 -0.55 9.99 22.27
N LYS A 172 -0.51 9.63 20.98
CA LYS A 172 -1.63 9.81 20.05
C LYS A 172 -2.79 8.86 20.39
N LEU A 173 -4.00 9.29 20.04
CA LEU A 173 -5.18 8.45 20.20
C LEU A 173 -5.21 7.36 19.10
N PRO A 174 -5.49 6.09 19.47
CA PRO A 174 -5.74 5.05 18.49
C PRO A 174 -7.10 5.23 17.82
N SER A 175 -7.38 4.41 16.79
CA SER A 175 -8.74 4.26 16.27
C SER A 175 -9.69 3.83 17.40
N ILE A 176 -10.79 4.55 17.53
CA ILE A 176 -11.79 4.35 18.57
C ILE A 176 -12.98 3.68 17.91
N THR A 177 -13.28 2.45 18.33
CA THR A 177 -14.53 1.78 17.96
C THR A 177 -15.54 1.97 19.08
N LEU A 178 -16.70 2.54 18.75
CA LEU A 178 -17.86 2.67 19.63
C LEU A 178 -18.64 1.35 19.60
N ASP A 179 -18.97 0.81 20.78
CA ASP A 179 -19.74 -0.42 20.93
C ASP A 179 -20.87 -0.25 21.95
N ASN A 180 -21.83 -1.17 21.98
CA ASN A 180 -22.90 -1.14 22.98
C ASN A 180 -22.46 -1.68 24.36
N SER A 181 -21.18 -2.05 24.54
CA SER A 181 -20.70 -2.68 25.76
C SER A 181 -20.32 -1.63 26.80
N GLY A 182 -21.23 -1.36 27.74
CA GLY A 182 -21.00 -0.39 28.82
C GLY A 182 -19.71 -0.64 29.63
N THR A 183 -19.28 -1.89 29.81
CA THR A 183 -18.02 -2.22 30.50
C THR A 183 -16.78 -1.89 29.65
N ARG A 184 -16.79 -2.21 28.35
CA ARG A 184 -15.68 -1.88 27.43
C ARG A 184 -15.58 -0.37 27.23
N SER A 185 -16.71 0.30 27.09
CA SER A 185 -16.81 1.76 27.03
C SER A 185 -16.15 2.45 28.24
N LYS A 186 -16.32 1.93 29.46
CA LYS A 186 -15.68 2.48 30.67
C LYS A 186 -14.16 2.34 30.64
N LEU A 187 -13.64 1.17 30.28
CA LEU A 187 -12.18 0.93 30.17
C LEU A 187 -11.56 1.77 29.04
N GLN A 188 -12.24 1.84 27.90
CA GLN A 188 -11.86 2.70 26.77
C GLN A 188 -11.79 4.17 27.20
N LEU A 189 -12.79 4.66 27.93
CA LEU A 189 -12.81 6.02 28.45
C LEU A 189 -11.64 6.30 29.41
N GLN A 190 -11.29 5.35 30.29
CA GLN A 190 -10.12 5.48 31.17
C GLN A 190 -8.82 5.57 30.36
N CYS A 191 -8.67 4.72 29.33
CA CYS A 191 -7.50 4.75 28.45
C CYS A 191 -7.39 6.08 27.70
N ILE A 192 -8.50 6.57 27.12
CA ILE A 192 -8.53 7.84 26.38
C ILE A 192 -8.18 9.02 27.29
N LYS A 193 -8.75 9.08 28.51
CA LYS A 193 -8.40 10.11 29.49
C LYS A 193 -6.90 10.16 29.76
N GLU A 194 -6.29 8.99 29.90
CA GLU A 194 -4.88 8.86 30.27
C GLU A 194 -3.94 9.11 29.08
N LEU A 195 -4.39 8.88 27.84
CA LEU A 195 -3.72 9.31 26.61
C LEU A 195 -3.78 10.84 26.44
N LEU A 196 -4.97 11.44 26.57
CA LEU A 196 -5.17 12.89 26.48
C LEU A 196 -4.36 13.64 27.55
N ARG A 197 -4.29 13.11 28.78
CA ARG A 197 -3.46 13.70 29.83
C ARG A 197 -1.98 13.73 29.44
N ARG A 198 -1.49 12.71 28.73
CA ARG A 198 -0.08 12.64 28.29
C ARG A 198 0.19 13.41 27.00
N SER A 199 -0.81 13.59 26.14
CA SER A 199 -0.65 14.39 24.92
C SER A 199 -0.50 15.88 25.22
N LYS A 200 -0.74 16.36 26.45
CA LYS A 200 -0.47 17.76 26.89
C LYS A 200 -1.01 18.84 25.93
N GLY A 201 -2.21 18.62 25.37
CA GLY A 201 -2.85 19.59 24.47
C GLY A 201 -2.26 19.64 23.06
N GLN A 202 -1.50 18.63 22.63
CA GLN A 202 -1.10 18.48 21.23
C GLN A 202 -2.34 18.35 20.32
N PRO A 203 -2.23 18.76 19.03
CA PRO A 203 -3.29 18.54 18.06
C PRO A 203 -3.74 17.08 18.00
N LEU A 204 -5.05 16.88 17.96
CA LEU A 204 -5.69 15.57 17.99
C LEU A 204 -6.09 15.14 16.59
N HIS A 205 -5.67 13.92 16.23
CA HIS A 205 -6.16 13.21 15.06
C HIS A 205 -7.05 12.07 15.53
N LEU A 206 -8.32 12.14 15.19
CA LEU A 206 -9.35 11.20 15.63
C LEU A 206 -9.76 10.30 14.47
N ASN A 207 -9.84 9.00 14.74
CA ASN A 207 -10.50 8.03 13.87
C ASN A 207 -11.55 7.30 14.71
N ILE A 208 -12.82 7.52 14.41
CA ILE A 208 -13.95 7.00 15.18
C ILE A 208 -14.80 6.13 14.28
N THR A 209 -14.95 4.86 14.64
CA THR A 209 -15.79 3.89 13.94
C THR A 209 -16.83 3.34 14.92
N CYS A 210 -17.87 2.68 14.42
CA CYS A 210 -18.80 1.92 15.26
C CYS A 210 -18.72 0.43 14.97
N SER A 211 -19.06 -0.39 15.97
CA SER A 211 -19.33 -1.80 15.76
C SER A 211 -20.63 -1.99 14.97
N TYR A 212 -20.79 -3.14 14.32
CA TYR A 212 -21.98 -3.45 13.50
C TYR A 212 -23.29 -3.47 14.30
N ASP A 213 -23.22 -3.71 15.61
CA ASP A 213 -24.36 -3.75 16.52
C ASP A 213 -24.71 -2.36 17.10
N PHE A 214 -23.88 -1.34 16.91
CA PHE A 214 -24.13 -0.02 17.47
C PHE A 214 -25.21 0.73 16.67
N GLU A 215 -26.38 0.90 17.28
CA GLU A 215 -27.53 1.63 16.71
C GLU A 215 -27.89 2.90 17.50
N GLY A 216 -27.12 3.22 18.55
CA GLY A 216 -27.40 4.33 19.45
C GLY A 216 -27.22 5.72 18.84
N GLU A 217 -28.01 6.68 19.30
CA GLU A 217 -27.88 8.11 18.95
C GLU A 217 -26.70 8.81 19.65
N SER A 218 -26.19 8.22 20.74
CA SER A 218 -25.19 8.83 21.60
C SER A 218 -24.29 7.78 22.23
N HIS A 219 -23.02 8.12 22.40
CA HIS A 219 -22.04 7.24 23.05
C HIS A 219 -21.17 8.05 24.03
N PRO A 220 -20.94 7.57 25.27
CA PRO A 220 -20.22 8.34 26.29
C PRO A 220 -18.81 8.74 25.88
N VAL A 221 -18.12 7.88 25.11
CA VAL A 221 -16.77 8.19 24.58
C VAL A 221 -16.83 9.30 23.53
N LEU A 222 -17.83 9.31 22.64
CA LEU A 222 -17.97 10.35 21.63
C LEU A 222 -18.26 11.71 22.30
N ASN A 223 -19.20 11.73 23.26
CA ASN A 223 -19.52 12.94 24.02
C ASN A 223 -18.33 13.48 24.81
N PHE A 224 -17.52 12.58 25.39
CA PHE A 224 -16.30 12.96 26.09
C PHE A 224 -15.26 13.58 25.15
N LEU A 225 -15.04 12.98 23.98
CA LEU A 225 -14.08 13.53 23.00
C LEU A 225 -14.51 14.91 22.49
N CYS A 226 -15.81 15.15 22.32
CA CYS A 226 -16.35 16.47 21.92
C CYS A 226 -16.01 17.59 22.92
N GLN A 227 -15.60 17.26 24.16
CA GLN A 227 -15.12 18.25 25.13
C GLN A 227 -13.75 18.82 24.75
N TYR A 228 -12.99 18.15 23.89
CA TYR A 228 -11.64 18.54 23.44
C TYR A 228 -11.61 19.03 21.98
N ALA A 229 -12.77 19.46 21.46
CA ALA A 229 -12.96 19.85 20.06
C ALA A 229 -11.98 20.94 19.60
N GLU A 230 -11.55 21.82 20.51
CA GLU A 230 -10.66 22.94 20.20
C GLU A 230 -9.28 22.49 19.70
N SER A 231 -8.86 21.29 20.08
CA SER A 231 -7.57 20.70 19.68
C SER A 231 -7.68 19.75 18.50
N TRP A 232 -8.86 19.57 17.90
CA TRP A 232 -9.04 18.65 16.77
C TRP A 232 -8.42 19.23 15.51
N GLU A 233 -7.45 18.53 14.92
CA GLU A 233 -6.84 18.88 13.64
C GLU A 233 -7.37 17.98 12.52
N THR A 234 -7.63 16.71 12.81
CA THR A 234 -8.18 15.74 11.85
C THR A 234 -9.28 14.91 12.50
N LEU A 235 -10.41 14.77 11.80
CA LEU A 235 -11.52 13.92 12.22
C LEU A 235 -11.91 12.96 11.10
N CYS A 236 -11.68 11.67 11.28
CA CYS A 236 -12.25 10.62 10.45
C CYS A 236 -13.33 9.90 11.27
N VAL A 237 -14.53 9.82 10.73
CA VAL A 237 -15.68 9.28 11.44
C VAL A 237 -16.55 8.42 10.53
N LYS A 238 -16.81 7.19 10.98
CA LYS A 238 -17.73 6.24 10.35
C LYS A 238 -18.79 5.82 11.35
N LEU A 239 -19.99 6.41 11.24
CA LEU A 239 -21.06 6.24 12.22
C LEU A 239 -22.42 6.00 11.55
N PRO A 240 -23.41 5.41 12.26
CA PRO A 240 -24.79 5.43 11.80
C PRO A 240 -25.30 6.88 11.76
N CYS A 241 -26.19 7.21 10.83
CA CYS A 241 -26.69 8.59 10.63
C CYS A 241 -27.20 9.25 11.93
N LYS A 242 -27.85 8.47 12.79
CA LYS A 242 -28.37 8.93 14.09
C LYS A 242 -27.28 9.41 15.06
N ALA A 243 -26.12 8.78 15.06
CA ALA A 243 -25.03 9.10 15.99
C ALA A 243 -24.31 10.42 15.63
N PHE A 244 -24.48 10.93 14.41
CA PHE A 244 -23.99 12.25 14.00
C PHE A 244 -24.67 13.41 14.74
N ALA A 245 -25.82 13.18 15.37
CA ALA A 245 -26.48 14.17 16.22
C ALA A 245 -25.60 14.64 17.40
N ALA A 246 -24.72 13.77 17.92
CA ALA A 246 -23.78 14.12 18.99
C ALA A 246 -22.79 15.24 18.60
N LEU A 247 -22.50 15.38 17.30
CA LEU A 247 -21.57 16.39 16.77
C LEU A 247 -22.16 17.80 16.77
N ARG A 248 -23.45 17.98 17.09
CA ARG A 248 -24.08 19.32 17.21
C ARG A 248 -23.37 20.20 18.24
N SER A 249 -22.81 19.58 19.28
CA SER A 249 -22.05 20.26 20.34
C SER A 249 -20.72 20.88 19.89
N LEU A 250 -20.26 20.61 18.67
CA LEU A 250 -18.99 21.11 18.14
C LEU A 250 -19.07 22.51 17.54
N ARG A 251 -20.28 23.07 17.38
CA ARG A 251 -20.50 24.36 16.73
C ARG A 251 -19.66 25.45 17.40
N GLY A 252 -18.85 26.15 16.60
CA GLY A 252 -17.95 27.22 17.06
C GLY A 252 -16.72 26.77 17.85
N ARG A 253 -16.45 25.45 17.95
CA ARG A 253 -15.35 24.89 18.76
C ARG A 253 -14.29 24.15 17.94
N LEU A 254 -14.19 24.45 16.64
CA LEU A 254 -13.29 23.78 15.70
C LEU A 254 -12.24 24.74 15.08
N PRO A 255 -11.44 25.48 15.89
CA PRO A 255 -10.49 26.47 15.38
C PRO A 255 -9.27 25.86 14.68
N ALA A 256 -8.87 24.64 15.06
CA ALA A 256 -7.66 23.97 14.55
C ALA A 256 -7.94 22.93 13.45
N LEU A 257 -9.21 22.69 13.12
CA LEU A 257 -9.62 21.58 12.26
C LEU A 257 -9.22 21.83 10.81
N ARG A 258 -8.41 20.92 10.23
CA ARG A 258 -7.89 21.00 8.85
C ARG A 258 -8.48 19.97 7.92
N ARG A 259 -8.81 18.78 8.45
CA ARG A 259 -9.34 17.66 7.67
C ARG A 259 -10.53 16.99 8.35
N ILE A 260 -11.57 16.71 7.56
CA ILE A 260 -12.68 15.84 7.95
C ILE A 260 -12.94 14.76 6.92
N ASP A 261 -13.21 13.55 7.40
CA ASP A 261 -13.69 12.42 6.61
C ASP A 261 -14.97 11.89 7.27
N LEU A 262 -16.11 12.10 6.63
CA LEU A 262 -17.43 11.73 7.14
C LEU A 262 -17.98 10.57 6.30
N SER A 263 -18.18 9.40 6.92
CA SER A 263 -18.78 8.23 6.27
C SER A 263 -19.87 7.63 7.15
N THR A 264 -20.79 6.88 6.54
CA THR A 264 -21.84 6.19 7.27
C THR A 264 -21.67 4.68 7.25
N SER A 265 -22.05 4.03 8.35
CA SER A 265 -22.15 2.57 8.44
C SER A 265 -23.58 2.07 8.17
N SER A 266 -24.55 2.98 8.02
CA SER A 266 -25.94 2.61 7.86
C SER A 266 -26.28 2.34 6.40
N TRP A 267 -26.80 1.14 6.15
CA TRP A 267 -27.49 0.79 4.90
C TRP A 267 -29.00 1.13 4.99
N SER A 268 -29.44 1.82 6.05
CA SER A 268 -30.86 2.11 6.27
C SER A 268 -31.36 3.14 5.26
N TRP A 269 -32.20 2.67 4.35
CA TRP A 269 -32.93 3.44 3.33
C TRP A 269 -33.88 4.50 3.91
N THR A 270 -34.23 4.41 5.19
CA THR A 270 -35.13 5.33 5.88
C THR A 270 -34.35 6.45 6.58
N TRP A 271 -33.84 7.37 5.77
CA TRP A 271 -33.38 8.66 6.29
C TRP A 271 -34.59 9.47 6.77
N SER A 272 -34.69 9.68 8.08
CA SER A 272 -35.53 10.77 8.60
C SER A 272 -34.74 12.06 8.45
N VAL A 273 -35.39 13.13 8.01
CA VAL A 273 -34.79 14.45 7.81
C VAL A 273 -34.18 14.92 9.14
N VAL A 274 -32.88 14.68 9.32
CA VAL A 274 -32.14 15.25 10.45
C VAL A 274 -31.90 16.72 10.09
N GLU A 275 -32.28 17.64 10.98
CA GLU A 275 -32.02 19.06 10.75
C GLU A 275 -30.52 19.29 10.51
N PRO A 276 -30.16 20.19 9.57
CA PRO A 276 -28.77 20.52 9.29
C PRO A 276 -27.99 20.88 10.56
N ASN A 277 -26.77 20.37 10.66
CA ASN A 277 -25.82 20.63 11.70
C ASN A 277 -24.66 21.44 11.12
N ASP A 278 -24.63 22.73 11.39
CA ASP A 278 -23.66 23.69 10.86
C ASP A 278 -22.33 23.72 11.63
N CYS A 279 -22.03 22.68 12.42
CA CYS A 279 -20.85 22.69 13.28
C CYS A 279 -19.53 22.86 12.52
N PHE A 280 -19.42 22.29 11.31
CA PHE A 280 -18.23 22.40 10.46
C PHE A 280 -18.15 23.70 9.65
N GLN A 281 -19.26 24.43 9.49
CA GLN A 281 -19.27 25.71 8.78
C GLN A 281 -18.40 26.76 9.47
N SER A 282 -18.25 26.66 10.80
CA SER A 282 -17.44 27.58 11.62
C SER A 282 -15.98 27.16 11.77
N ALA A 283 -15.46 26.24 10.95
CA ALA A 283 -14.08 25.76 11.01
C ALA A 283 -13.17 26.55 10.04
N PRO A 284 -12.39 27.55 10.48
CA PRO A 284 -11.70 28.50 9.59
C PRO A 284 -10.46 27.93 8.89
N LEU A 285 -9.88 26.84 9.41
CA LEU A 285 -8.68 26.21 8.85
C LEU A 285 -8.99 24.94 8.06
N LEU A 286 -10.27 24.61 7.84
CA LEU A 286 -10.68 23.40 7.14
C LEU A 286 -10.32 23.51 5.66
N THR A 287 -9.44 22.61 5.19
CA THR A 287 -8.96 22.59 3.79
C THR A 287 -9.31 21.30 3.06
N THR A 288 -9.48 20.19 3.79
CA THR A 288 -9.67 18.85 3.21
C THR A 288 -10.95 18.22 3.72
N VAL A 289 -11.84 17.82 2.81
CA VAL A 289 -13.11 17.17 3.15
C VAL A 289 -13.30 15.92 2.30
N TYR A 290 -13.60 14.80 2.97
CA TYR A 290 -14.28 13.65 2.39
C TYR A 290 -15.66 13.53 3.02
N VAL A 291 -16.71 13.36 2.22
CA VAL A 291 -18.08 13.19 2.71
C VAL A 291 -18.86 12.17 1.89
N GLU A 292 -19.47 11.22 2.57
CA GLU A 292 -20.40 10.26 1.98
C GLU A 292 -21.84 10.83 2.01
N SER A 293 -22.60 10.66 0.93
CA SER A 293 -24.03 10.92 0.93
C SER A 293 -24.74 9.91 1.84
N PRO A 294 -25.68 10.36 2.70
CA PRO A 294 -26.38 11.65 2.66
C PRO A 294 -25.80 12.71 3.61
N LEU A 295 -24.64 12.48 4.22
CA LEU A 295 -24.08 13.36 5.26
C LEU A 295 -23.77 14.77 4.74
N ARG A 296 -23.50 14.92 3.44
CA ARG A 296 -23.33 16.24 2.79
C ARG A 296 -24.54 17.16 2.97
N ALA A 297 -25.77 16.61 3.00
CA ALA A 297 -26.97 17.40 3.26
C ALA A 297 -27.13 17.78 4.75
N MET A 298 -26.54 17.00 5.66
CA MET A 298 -26.56 17.30 7.10
C MET A 298 -25.56 18.37 7.49
N PHE A 299 -24.42 18.43 6.82
CA PHE A 299 -23.28 19.23 7.28
C PHE A 299 -22.95 20.32 6.26
N PRO A 300 -23.44 21.55 6.44
CA PRO A 300 -22.95 22.71 5.71
C PRO A 300 -21.43 22.87 5.88
N LEU A 301 -20.73 23.13 4.77
CA LEU A 301 -19.26 23.21 4.72
C LEU A 301 -18.79 24.59 4.24
N PRO A 302 -17.61 25.06 4.69
CA PRO A 302 -17.00 26.32 4.24
C PRO A 302 -16.31 26.14 2.87
N PHE A 303 -17.07 25.95 1.79
CA PHE A 303 -16.55 25.61 0.45
C PHE A 303 -15.47 26.56 -0.09
N LYS A 304 -15.53 27.85 0.27
CA LYS A 304 -14.62 28.91 -0.22
C LYS A 304 -13.13 28.63 0.03
N GLN A 305 -12.82 28.00 1.16
CA GLN A 305 -11.46 27.76 1.66
C GLN A 305 -10.98 26.31 1.42
N LEU A 306 -11.84 25.44 0.88
CA LEU A 306 -11.48 24.04 0.66
C LEU A 306 -10.47 23.92 -0.51
N LEU A 307 -9.40 23.18 -0.26
CA LEU A 307 -8.36 22.84 -1.24
C LEU A 307 -8.59 21.46 -1.85
N HIS A 308 -9.11 20.52 -1.06
CA HIS A 308 -9.38 19.15 -1.50
C HIS A 308 -10.79 18.72 -1.06
N TYR A 309 -11.62 18.33 -2.03
CA TYR A 309 -12.98 17.90 -1.79
C TYR A 309 -13.24 16.55 -2.44
N THR A 310 -13.75 15.60 -1.67
CA THR A 310 -14.20 14.30 -2.14
C THR A 310 -15.62 14.04 -1.67
N GLU A 311 -16.50 13.66 -2.59
CA GLU A 311 -17.88 13.29 -2.30
C GLU A 311 -18.20 11.91 -2.89
N ASP A 312 -18.80 11.07 -2.05
CA ASP A 312 -19.17 9.70 -2.39
C ASP A 312 -20.69 9.53 -2.29
N HIS A 313 -21.38 9.38 -3.43
CA HIS A 313 -22.83 9.26 -3.50
C HIS A 313 -23.29 7.80 -3.40
N GLY A 314 -23.24 7.24 -2.19
CA GLY A 314 -23.54 5.82 -1.93
C GLY A 314 -24.81 5.23 -2.58
N ILE A 315 -24.82 3.91 -2.73
CA ILE A 315 -25.88 3.14 -3.39
C ILE A 315 -27.21 3.27 -2.63
N GLY A 316 -28.26 3.76 -3.31
CA GLY A 316 -29.64 3.51 -2.88
C GLY A 316 -30.44 4.66 -2.26
N LEU A 317 -29.88 5.87 -2.17
CA LEU A 317 -30.61 7.02 -1.63
C LEU A 317 -31.49 7.66 -2.73
N THR A 318 -32.51 6.92 -3.16
CA THR A 318 -33.55 7.40 -4.05
C THR A 318 -34.51 8.30 -3.27
N SER A 319 -34.21 9.59 -3.19
CA SER A 319 -35.26 10.60 -3.24
C SER A 319 -35.00 11.54 -4.41
N PRO A 320 -35.83 11.48 -5.47
CA PRO A 320 -35.60 12.16 -6.75
C PRO A 320 -35.86 13.68 -6.73
N THR A 321 -35.82 14.37 -5.58
CA THR A 321 -36.29 15.78 -5.51
C THR A 321 -35.43 16.79 -4.76
N ASN A 322 -34.50 16.36 -3.89
CA ASN A 322 -33.76 17.32 -3.05
C ASN A 322 -32.23 17.20 -3.14
N TRP A 323 -31.69 16.50 -4.15
CA TRP A 323 -30.28 16.73 -4.50
C TRP A 323 -30.19 18.07 -5.23
N THR A 324 -30.20 19.18 -4.46
CA THR A 324 -29.71 20.43 -5.01
C THR A 324 -28.21 20.25 -5.25
N PRO A 325 -27.73 20.47 -6.48
CA PRO A 325 -26.31 20.49 -6.77
C PRO A 325 -25.62 21.37 -5.72
N PRO A 326 -24.39 21.05 -5.30
CA PRO A 326 -23.61 21.98 -4.49
C PRO A 326 -23.71 23.39 -5.07
N ASN A 327 -23.96 24.38 -4.22
CA ASN A 327 -23.47 25.71 -4.51
C ASN A 327 -21.94 25.55 -4.44
N PHE A 328 -21.33 25.17 -5.56
CA PHE A 328 -19.89 25.02 -5.75
C PHE A 328 -19.26 26.42 -5.66
N ASP A 329 -19.32 27.03 -4.48
CA ASP A 329 -18.69 28.32 -4.19
C ASP A 329 -17.24 28.07 -3.80
N PHE A 330 -16.52 27.38 -4.70
CA PHE A 330 -15.13 27.01 -4.54
C PHE A 330 -14.24 28.12 -5.11
N HIS A 331 -13.39 28.72 -4.28
CA HIS A 331 -12.46 29.76 -4.72
C HIS A 331 -11.00 29.29 -4.75
N ALA A 332 -10.65 28.23 -4.01
CA ALA A 332 -9.28 27.75 -3.86
C ALA A 332 -9.11 26.25 -4.15
N LEU A 333 -10.14 25.59 -4.70
CA LEU A 333 -10.17 24.15 -4.87
C LEU A 333 -9.11 23.67 -5.86
N THR A 334 -8.25 22.76 -5.41
CA THR A 334 -7.16 22.16 -6.20
C THR A 334 -7.44 20.71 -6.59
N THR A 335 -8.22 19.98 -5.79
CA THR A 335 -8.60 18.58 -6.05
C THR A 335 -10.09 18.37 -5.83
N LEU A 336 -10.76 17.79 -6.82
CA LEU A 336 -12.16 17.42 -6.78
C LEU A 336 -12.28 15.93 -7.14
N SER A 337 -12.90 15.13 -6.27
CA SER A 337 -13.21 13.73 -6.55
C SER A 337 -14.68 13.44 -6.26
N LEU A 338 -15.43 12.96 -7.25
CA LEU A 338 -16.87 12.70 -7.13
C LEU A 338 -17.19 11.27 -7.55
N THR A 339 -17.90 10.52 -6.71
CA THR A 339 -18.30 9.13 -7.01
C THR A 339 -19.82 9.01 -7.04
N PHE A 340 -20.38 8.47 -8.11
CA PHE A 340 -21.82 8.37 -8.36
C PHE A 340 -22.28 6.91 -8.55
N TYR A 341 -23.40 6.54 -7.91
CA TYR A 341 -23.96 5.18 -7.98
C TYR A 341 -25.40 5.10 -8.52
N SER A 342 -26.06 6.17 -8.96
CA SER A 342 -27.41 6.02 -9.52
C SER A 342 -27.84 7.16 -10.43
N GLU A 343 -27.64 8.40 -9.98
CA GLU A 343 -27.99 9.59 -10.73
C GLU A 343 -26.72 10.25 -11.23
N GLY A 344 -26.67 10.53 -12.53
CA GLY A 344 -25.56 11.27 -13.13
C GLY A 344 -25.69 12.75 -12.86
N TYR A 345 -24.56 13.43 -12.83
CA TYR A 345 -24.47 14.84 -12.52
C TYR A 345 -24.18 15.69 -13.75
N VAL A 346 -24.74 16.89 -13.84
CA VAL A 346 -24.34 17.92 -14.80
C VAL A 346 -23.78 19.12 -14.05
N PHE A 347 -22.52 19.45 -14.30
CA PHE A 347 -21.91 20.64 -13.74
C PHE A 347 -22.68 21.89 -14.18
N PRO A 348 -23.01 22.81 -13.26
CA PRO A 348 -23.58 24.11 -13.63
C PRO A 348 -22.51 24.92 -14.37
N HIS A 349 -22.89 26.11 -14.84
CA HIS A 349 -21.93 27.08 -15.34
C HIS A 349 -20.97 27.52 -14.23
N ILE A 350 -19.80 26.88 -14.18
CA ILE A 350 -18.80 27.11 -13.15
C ILE A 350 -17.38 27.10 -13.72
N ALA A 351 -16.57 28.02 -13.22
CA ALA A 351 -15.13 28.05 -13.45
C ALA A 351 -14.38 27.67 -12.17
N LEU A 352 -13.66 26.54 -12.23
CA LEU A 352 -12.79 26.06 -11.17
C LEU A 352 -11.33 26.37 -11.55
N SER A 353 -10.97 27.65 -11.43
CA SER A 353 -9.72 28.21 -11.97
C SER A 353 -8.43 27.64 -11.38
N PHE A 354 -8.50 27.07 -10.18
CA PHE A 354 -7.34 26.50 -9.46
C PHE A 354 -7.34 24.97 -9.45
N LEU A 355 -8.31 24.33 -10.11
CA LEU A 355 -8.45 22.88 -10.08
C LEU A 355 -7.32 22.21 -10.86
N VAL A 356 -6.45 21.49 -10.15
CA VAL A 356 -5.31 20.76 -10.71
C VAL A 356 -5.67 19.30 -11.00
N SER A 357 -6.54 18.71 -10.18
CA SER A 357 -6.95 17.31 -10.31
C SER A 357 -8.47 17.14 -10.22
N LEU A 358 -9.05 16.51 -11.23
CA LEU A 358 -10.45 16.14 -11.30
C LEU A 358 -10.58 14.63 -11.44
N GLU A 359 -11.29 14.00 -10.51
CA GLU A 359 -11.62 12.59 -10.53
C GLU A 359 -13.13 12.39 -10.48
N ILE A 360 -13.68 11.60 -11.39
CA ILE A 360 -15.10 11.24 -11.40
C ILE A 360 -15.24 9.75 -11.62
N ARG A 361 -16.01 9.09 -10.77
CA ARG A 361 -16.32 7.65 -10.87
C ARG A 361 -17.83 7.46 -10.94
N VAL A 362 -18.31 6.66 -11.88
CA VAL A 362 -19.74 6.41 -12.10
C VAL A 362 -19.95 4.92 -12.32
N PHE A 363 -20.67 4.26 -11.39
CA PHE A 363 -20.82 2.80 -11.38
C PHE A 363 -22.08 2.26 -12.06
N TYR A 364 -23.11 3.09 -12.28
CA TYR A 364 -24.38 2.66 -12.88
C TYR A 364 -24.79 3.58 -14.03
N ASN A 365 -25.76 3.14 -14.84
CA ASN A 365 -26.12 3.83 -16.08
C ASN A 365 -26.71 5.21 -15.80
N CYS A 366 -26.04 6.26 -16.27
CA CYS A 366 -26.32 7.65 -15.91
C CYS A 366 -26.40 8.51 -17.18
N PRO A 367 -27.57 8.58 -17.84
CA PRO A 367 -27.72 9.19 -19.16
C PRO A 367 -27.25 10.65 -19.25
N THR A 368 -27.32 11.37 -18.13
CA THR A 368 -26.91 12.77 -17.96
C THR A 368 -25.40 12.98 -18.10
N MET A 369 -24.59 11.91 -18.07
CA MET A 369 -23.13 12.00 -18.22
C MET A 369 -22.68 12.52 -19.59
N ARG A 370 -23.54 12.47 -20.62
CA ARG A 370 -23.25 12.97 -21.98
C ARG A 370 -23.08 14.47 -22.10
N SER A 371 -23.59 15.23 -21.14
CA SER A 371 -23.48 16.69 -21.07
C SER A 371 -22.90 17.15 -19.74
N CYS A 372 -22.32 16.22 -18.96
CA CYS A 372 -21.86 16.48 -17.60
C CYS A 372 -20.92 17.69 -17.50
N PHE A 373 -20.01 17.80 -18.46
CA PHE A 373 -18.87 18.72 -18.43
C PHE A 373 -19.05 19.98 -19.28
N ASP A 374 -20.17 20.12 -19.99
CA ASP A 374 -20.34 21.12 -21.05
C ASP A 374 -20.15 22.56 -20.56
N TYR A 375 -20.51 22.79 -19.30
CA TYR A 375 -20.51 24.11 -18.67
C TYR A 375 -19.38 24.31 -17.65
N LEU A 376 -18.48 23.33 -17.53
CA LEU A 376 -17.35 23.36 -16.63
C LEU A 376 -16.12 24.00 -17.31
N LYS A 377 -15.48 24.96 -16.63
CA LYS A 377 -14.18 25.54 -17.03
C LYS A 377 -13.11 25.22 -16.01
N VAL A 378 -12.01 24.62 -16.45
CA VAL A 378 -10.90 24.12 -15.60
C VAL A 378 -9.53 24.46 -16.22
N PRO A 379 -9.15 25.75 -16.28
CA PRO A 379 -7.95 26.20 -17.01
C PRO A 379 -6.63 25.69 -16.41
N ALA A 380 -6.58 25.36 -15.11
CA ALA A 380 -5.37 24.89 -14.44
C ALA A 380 -5.24 23.35 -14.36
N ILE A 381 -6.11 22.60 -15.04
CA ILE A 381 -6.18 21.14 -14.92
C ILE A 381 -4.90 20.47 -15.41
N GLN A 382 -4.35 19.57 -14.59
CA GLN A 382 -3.18 18.74 -14.93
C GLN A 382 -3.51 17.25 -14.93
N ILE A 383 -4.45 16.82 -14.08
CA ILE A 383 -4.81 15.41 -13.92
C ILE A 383 -6.33 15.26 -14.07
N LEU A 384 -6.75 14.49 -15.08
CA LEU A 384 -8.14 14.15 -15.32
C LEU A 384 -8.32 12.64 -15.26
N HIS A 385 -9.16 12.16 -14.34
CA HIS A 385 -9.49 10.74 -14.19
C HIS A 385 -11.00 10.55 -14.23
N ILE A 386 -11.51 9.92 -15.28
CA ILE A 386 -12.93 9.62 -15.43
C ILE A 386 -13.11 8.11 -15.59
N THR A 387 -13.90 7.50 -14.70
CA THR A 387 -14.37 6.12 -14.83
C THR A 387 -15.89 6.17 -14.93
N ALA A 388 -16.48 5.69 -16.02
CA ALA A 388 -17.93 5.57 -16.14
C ALA A 388 -18.36 4.28 -16.85
N ASP A 389 -19.21 3.50 -16.20
CA ASP A 389 -19.52 2.12 -16.61
C ASP A 389 -20.50 1.99 -17.79
N HIS A 390 -21.14 3.07 -18.26
CA HIS A 390 -22.17 2.90 -19.28
C HIS A 390 -22.35 4.03 -20.31
N ASP A 391 -21.78 5.22 -20.11
CA ASP A 391 -21.97 6.37 -21.01
C ASP A 391 -20.64 6.91 -21.55
N ASN A 392 -20.66 7.31 -22.82
CA ASN A 392 -19.52 7.97 -23.46
C ASN A 392 -19.47 9.44 -23.05
N THR A 393 -18.44 9.81 -22.30
CA THR A 393 -18.23 11.18 -21.81
C THR A 393 -17.30 12.01 -22.71
N MET A 394 -16.65 11.39 -23.71
CA MET A 394 -15.63 12.04 -24.54
C MET A 394 -16.11 13.33 -25.22
N PRO A 395 -17.32 13.39 -25.84
CA PRO A 395 -17.78 14.62 -26.48
C PRO A 395 -17.95 15.78 -25.49
N SER A 396 -18.41 15.50 -24.28
CA SER A 396 -18.58 16.51 -23.22
C SER A 396 -17.22 16.97 -22.68
N LEU A 397 -16.28 16.04 -22.49
CA LEU A 397 -14.90 16.35 -22.11
C LEU A 397 -14.19 17.20 -23.17
N ALA A 398 -14.40 16.93 -24.45
CA ALA A 398 -13.83 17.73 -25.53
C ALA A 398 -14.35 19.17 -25.49
N ARG A 399 -15.65 19.37 -25.25
CA ARG A 399 -16.22 20.71 -25.04
C ARG A 399 -15.62 21.40 -23.81
N MET A 400 -15.46 20.68 -22.70
CA MET A 400 -14.85 21.19 -21.47
C MET A 400 -13.41 21.66 -21.69
N LEU A 401 -12.58 20.82 -22.33
CA LEU A 401 -11.18 21.16 -22.63
C LEU A 401 -11.10 22.34 -23.61
N ASN A 402 -11.94 22.36 -24.64
CA ASN A 402 -12.03 23.50 -25.56
C ASN A 402 -12.41 24.80 -24.81
N ASN A 403 -13.37 24.74 -23.89
CA ASN A 403 -13.79 25.87 -23.07
C ASN A 403 -12.74 26.30 -22.03
N SER A 404 -11.75 25.45 -21.76
CA SER A 404 -10.68 25.65 -20.77
C SER A 404 -9.31 25.87 -21.40
N SER A 405 -9.22 25.89 -22.74
CA SER A 405 -7.98 25.99 -23.49
C SER A 405 -7.37 27.40 -23.41
N PRO A 406 -6.04 27.55 -23.26
CA PRO A 406 -5.04 26.48 -23.10
C PRO A 406 -5.08 25.87 -21.70
N CYS A 407 -4.95 24.54 -21.60
CA CYS A 407 -4.88 23.83 -20.32
C CYS A 407 -3.63 22.91 -20.26
N PRO A 408 -2.90 22.88 -19.13
CA PRO A 408 -1.66 22.13 -18.98
C PRO A 408 -1.91 20.66 -18.60
N LEU A 409 -2.81 19.98 -19.34
CA LEU A 409 -3.20 18.60 -19.02
C LEU A 409 -2.03 17.64 -19.25
N LYS A 410 -1.54 17.03 -18.18
CA LYS A 410 -0.42 16.07 -18.19
C LYS A 410 -0.88 14.62 -18.18
N LYS A 411 -1.91 14.31 -17.39
CA LYS A 411 -2.40 12.95 -17.21
C LYS A 411 -3.89 12.83 -17.48
N LEU A 412 -4.25 11.90 -18.36
CA LEU A 412 -5.62 11.58 -18.75
C LEU A 412 -5.89 10.09 -18.54
N THR A 413 -6.84 9.76 -17.66
CA THR A 413 -7.36 8.40 -17.45
C THR A 413 -8.83 8.36 -17.81
N LEU A 414 -9.24 7.54 -18.79
CA LEU A 414 -10.65 7.35 -19.19
C LEU A 414 -10.99 5.85 -19.22
N ARG A 415 -11.90 5.41 -18.35
CA ARG A 415 -12.41 4.03 -18.34
C ARG A 415 -13.89 4.00 -18.66
N HIS A 416 -14.25 3.47 -19.83
CA HIS A 416 -15.61 3.37 -20.35
C HIS A 416 -15.84 2.03 -21.09
N PRO A 417 -16.72 1.13 -20.63
CA PRO A 417 -16.87 -0.19 -21.24
C PRO A 417 -17.79 -0.19 -22.49
N LYS A 418 -18.34 0.96 -22.92
CA LYS A 418 -19.16 1.07 -24.15
C LYS A 418 -18.41 1.71 -25.31
N ARG A 419 -18.91 1.42 -26.52
CA ARG A 419 -18.37 1.78 -27.84
C ARG A 419 -18.07 3.29 -27.94
N VAL A 420 -16.79 3.63 -28.05
CA VAL A 420 -16.31 4.95 -28.48
C VAL A 420 -16.44 5.00 -30.01
N GLY A 421 -17.00 6.09 -30.54
CA GLY A 421 -17.10 6.31 -31.97
C GLY A 421 -15.70 6.51 -32.61
N PRO A 422 -15.55 6.27 -33.93
CA PRO A 422 -14.26 6.47 -34.58
C PRO A 422 -13.81 7.94 -34.49
N ASN A 423 -12.55 8.16 -34.12
CA ASN A 423 -11.89 9.46 -34.00
C ASN A 423 -12.28 10.32 -32.78
N GLU A 424 -13.19 9.87 -31.90
CA GLU A 424 -13.61 10.67 -30.75
C GLU A 424 -12.47 10.92 -29.75
N LEU A 425 -11.59 9.93 -29.55
CA LEU A 425 -10.39 10.09 -28.74
C LEU A 425 -9.44 11.09 -29.41
N SER A 426 -9.24 10.99 -30.72
CA SER A 426 -8.42 11.91 -31.49
C SER A 426 -8.91 13.37 -31.38
N GLU A 427 -10.22 13.59 -31.42
CA GLU A 427 -10.81 14.92 -31.25
C GLU A 427 -10.61 15.51 -29.85
N LEU A 428 -10.69 14.68 -28.81
CA LEU A 428 -10.40 15.10 -27.43
C LEU A 428 -8.93 15.50 -27.26
N LEU A 429 -8.01 14.71 -27.81
CA LEU A 429 -6.57 14.87 -27.63
C LEU A 429 -5.98 16.10 -28.34
N LEU A 430 -6.69 16.67 -29.34
CA LEU A 430 -6.31 17.94 -29.95
C LEU A 430 -6.21 19.09 -28.94
N PHE A 431 -6.97 19.02 -27.85
CA PHE A 431 -6.98 20.04 -26.80
C PHE A 431 -5.97 19.80 -25.67
N ALA A 432 -5.18 18.73 -25.74
CA ALA A 432 -4.22 18.33 -24.70
C ALA A 432 -2.81 18.04 -25.27
N PRO A 433 -2.13 19.03 -25.89
CA PRO A 433 -0.82 18.80 -26.51
C PRO A 433 0.30 18.48 -25.49
N GLU A 434 0.16 18.90 -24.23
CA GLU A 434 1.17 18.69 -23.17
C GLU A 434 1.03 17.34 -22.43
N LEU A 435 0.19 16.43 -22.92
CA LEU A 435 -0.09 15.16 -22.25
C LEU A 435 1.14 14.25 -22.21
N ASP A 436 1.53 13.83 -21.00
CA ASP A 436 2.61 12.87 -20.74
C ASP A 436 2.12 11.43 -20.54
N THR A 437 0.90 11.27 -20.00
CA THR A 437 0.35 9.98 -19.58
C THR A 437 -1.08 9.85 -20.08
N LEU A 438 -1.32 8.88 -20.95
CA LEU A 438 -2.63 8.48 -21.45
C LEU A 438 -2.98 7.09 -20.94
N SER A 439 -4.13 6.94 -20.30
CA SER A 439 -4.67 5.64 -19.92
C SER A 439 -6.13 5.55 -20.32
N VAL A 440 -6.45 4.79 -21.36
CA VAL A 440 -7.81 4.74 -21.92
C VAL A 440 -8.23 3.31 -22.20
N ASN A 441 -9.53 3.06 -22.34
CA ASN A 441 -9.97 1.77 -22.87
C ASN A 441 -9.56 1.63 -24.35
N LEU A 442 -9.23 0.41 -24.77
CA LEU A 442 -8.79 0.12 -26.13
C LEU A 442 -9.90 0.51 -27.13
N PRO A 443 -9.64 1.43 -28.08
CA PRO A 443 -10.61 1.81 -29.10
C PRO A 443 -11.01 0.59 -29.97
N MET A 444 -12.27 0.54 -30.41
CA MET A 444 -12.74 -0.53 -31.31
C MET A 444 -12.26 -0.35 -32.75
N SER A 445 -11.86 0.87 -33.14
CA SER A 445 -11.31 1.16 -34.45
C SER A 445 -9.81 1.41 -34.34
N SER A 446 -9.04 0.91 -35.31
CA SER A 446 -7.61 1.22 -35.44
C SER A 446 -7.34 2.69 -35.75
N SER A 447 -8.34 3.45 -36.21
CA SER A 447 -8.20 4.86 -36.62
C SER A 447 -7.62 5.76 -35.52
N ASP A 448 -8.16 5.74 -34.30
CA ASP A 448 -7.64 6.54 -33.19
C ASP A 448 -6.19 6.20 -32.81
N ILE A 449 -5.82 4.92 -32.90
CA ILE A 449 -4.47 4.44 -32.60
C ILE A 449 -3.49 4.87 -33.71
N LEU A 450 -3.91 4.80 -34.97
CA LEU A 450 -3.12 5.28 -36.11
C LEU A 450 -2.94 6.82 -36.05
N ASN A 451 -3.98 7.55 -35.66
CA ASN A 451 -3.92 9.00 -35.48
C ASN A 451 -2.94 9.40 -34.36
N LEU A 452 -2.82 8.60 -33.29
CA LEU A 452 -1.80 8.80 -32.24
C LEU A 452 -0.36 8.61 -32.76
N ALA A 453 -0.19 7.74 -33.77
CA ALA A 453 1.10 7.43 -34.38
C ALA A 453 1.53 8.48 -35.43
N TYR A 454 0.59 8.90 -36.29
CA TYR A 454 0.88 9.72 -37.47
C TYR A 454 0.31 11.15 -37.42
N GLY A 455 -0.48 11.47 -36.40
CA GLY A 455 -1.19 12.74 -36.26
C GLY A 455 -2.62 12.71 -36.81
N TYR A 456 -3.36 13.77 -36.53
CA TYR A 456 -4.77 13.93 -36.89
C TYR A 456 -5.03 15.38 -37.33
N LYS A 457 -5.84 15.59 -38.37
CA LYS A 457 -6.14 16.92 -38.94
C LYS A 457 -4.86 17.77 -39.19
N HIS A 458 -3.83 17.14 -39.78
CA HIS A 458 -2.53 17.75 -40.08
C HIS A 458 -1.72 18.25 -38.87
N GLN A 459 -1.99 17.73 -37.67
CA GLN A 459 -1.26 18.08 -36.46
C GLN A 459 -0.85 16.83 -35.66
N PRO A 460 0.32 16.84 -35.02
CA PRO A 460 0.72 15.75 -34.12
C PRO A 460 -0.22 15.70 -32.90
N LEU A 461 -0.73 14.51 -32.58
CA LEU A 461 -1.46 14.30 -31.33
C LEU A 461 -0.47 13.99 -30.20
N VAL A 462 -0.65 14.65 -29.06
CA VAL A 462 0.09 14.39 -27.80
C VAL A 462 1.60 14.16 -28.01
N PRO A 463 2.34 15.15 -28.54
CA PRO A 463 3.76 15.00 -28.87
C PRO A 463 4.63 14.61 -27.66
N LEU A 464 4.25 14.98 -26.44
CA LEU A 464 5.00 14.72 -25.21
C LEU A 464 4.65 13.40 -24.50
N LEU A 465 3.87 12.53 -25.16
CA LEU A 465 3.37 11.29 -24.55
C LEU A 465 4.53 10.33 -24.24
N ARG A 466 4.69 10.00 -22.95
CA ARG A 466 5.70 9.06 -22.44
C ARG A 466 5.11 7.74 -22.00
N THR A 467 3.86 7.74 -21.51
CA THR A 467 3.18 6.53 -21.05
C THR A 467 1.81 6.43 -21.71
N CYS A 468 1.55 5.33 -22.41
CA CYS A 468 0.28 5.01 -23.02
C CYS A 468 -0.19 3.64 -22.52
N ALA A 469 -1.36 3.59 -21.88
CA ALA A 469 -1.92 2.36 -21.33
C ALA A 469 -3.33 2.12 -21.88
N PHE A 470 -3.52 1.01 -22.60
CA PHE A 470 -4.83 0.60 -23.10
C PHE A 470 -5.46 -0.49 -22.22
N HIS A 471 -6.71 -0.31 -21.84
CA HIS A 471 -7.47 -1.32 -21.09
C HIS A 471 -8.46 -2.04 -22.01
N HIS A 472 -8.34 -3.36 -22.12
CA HIS A 472 -9.24 -4.19 -22.90
C HIS A 472 -10.29 -4.82 -21.97
N TYR A 473 -11.56 -4.50 -22.21
CA TYR A 473 -12.69 -5.03 -21.46
C TYR A 473 -13.26 -6.26 -22.20
N LYS A 474 -12.89 -7.46 -21.75
CA LYS A 474 -13.37 -8.71 -22.36
C LYS A 474 -14.78 -9.01 -21.87
N ARG A 475 -15.80 -8.83 -22.71
CA ARG A 475 -17.14 -9.34 -22.38
C ARG A 475 -17.12 -10.85 -22.58
N ILE A 476 -17.58 -11.61 -21.58
CA ILE A 476 -17.49 -13.08 -21.48
C ILE A 476 -18.10 -13.83 -22.68
N ASN A 477 -18.91 -13.16 -23.51
CA ASN A 477 -19.57 -13.76 -24.67
C ASN A 477 -19.21 -12.97 -25.93
N GLU A 478 -18.16 -13.40 -26.63
CA GLU A 478 -18.02 -13.44 -28.09
C GLU A 478 -16.54 -13.67 -28.42
N GLY A 479 -16.27 -14.64 -29.29
CA GLY A 479 -14.93 -15.03 -29.73
C GLY A 479 -14.27 -14.02 -30.66
N GLU A 480 -14.42 -12.72 -30.39
CA GLU A 480 -13.71 -11.66 -31.10
C GLU A 480 -12.26 -11.65 -30.60
N THR A 481 -11.40 -12.38 -31.31
CA THR A 481 -9.96 -12.14 -31.30
C THR A 481 -9.74 -10.66 -31.60
N THR A 482 -8.98 -9.94 -30.76
CA THR A 482 -8.55 -8.55 -31.03
C THR A 482 -8.14 -8.41 -32.50
N ASP A 483 -8.85 -7.56 -33.25
CA ASP A 483 -8.70 -7.41 -34.70
C ASP A 483 -7.23 -7.22 -35.10
N ALA A 484 -6.75 -7.97 -36.09
CA ALA A 484 -5.40 -7.83 -36.65
C ALA A 484 -5.07 -6.37 -37.02
N ALA A 485 -6.07 -5.57 -37.38
CA ALA A 485 -5.93 -4.14 -37.66
C ALA A 485 -5.60 -3.29 -36.42
N ILE A 486 -6.15 -3.61 -35.25
CA ILE A 486 -5.82 -2.93 -33.98
C ILE A 486 -4.39 -3.28 -33.57
N MET A 487 -4.00 -4.53 -33.78
CA MET A 487 -2.65 -5.03 -33.50
C MET A 487 -1.60 -4.34 -34.38
N ASP A 488 -1.84 -4.24 -35.69
CA ASP A 488 -1.00 -3.48 -36.61
C ASP A 488 -0.89 -2.00 -36.21
N ALA A 489 -2.01 -1.38 -35.80
CA ALA A 489 -2.00 0.01 -35.35
C ALA A 489 -1.21 0.24 -34.06
N LEU A 490 -1.29 -0.67 -33.08
CA LEU A 490 -0.51 -0.61 -31.84
C LEU A 490 0.99 -0.75 -32.11
N ASN A 491 1.36 -1.67 -33.00
CA ASN A 491 2.75 -1.84 -33.44
C ASN A 491 3.26 -0.59 -34.14
N ARG A 492 2.46 0.02 -35.03
CA ARG A 492 2.79 1.30 -35.67
C ARG A 492 2.96 2.44 -34.67
N LEU A 493 2.10 2.51 -33.65
CA LEU A 493 2.22 3.49 -32.56
C LEU A 493 3.54 3.31 -31.79
N ALA A 494 3.86 2.07 -31.39
CA ALA A 494 5.11 1.76 -30.70
C ALA A 494 6.33 2.17 -31.53
N ARG A 495 6.37 1.77 -32.81
CA ARG A 495 7.47 2.15 -33.73
C ARG A 495 7.61 3.65 -33.88
N SER A 496 6.50 4.37 -34.04
CA SER A 496 6.53 5.84 -34.20
C SER A 496 7.11 6.60 -32.99
N ARG A 497 7.13 5.99 -31.80
CA ARG A 497 7.57 6.64 -30.54
C ARG A 497 8.88 6.08 -29.96
N CYS A 498 9.24 4.85 -30.31
CA CYS A 498 10.43 4.16 -29.78
C CYS A 498 11.59 4.01 -30.77
N GLU A 499 11.38 4.06 -32.09
CA GLU A 499 12.43 3.78 -33.07
C GLU A 499 13.09 5.07 -33.60
N ASP A 500 14.41 5.00 -33.84
CA ASP A 500 15.19 6.07 -34.45
C ASP A 500 14.61 6.45 -35.83
N ARG A 501 14.24 7.72 -35.98
CA ARG A 501 13.52 8.27 -37.15
C ARG A 501 14.18 7.99 -38.51
N TYR A 502 15.49 7.70 -38.51
CA TYR A 502 16.30 7.44 -39.71
C TYR A 502 16.00 6.12 -40.44
N LYS A 503 15.17 5.22 -39.89
CA LYS A 503 14.80 3.94 -40.56
C LYS A 503 13.38 3.91 -41.16
N ILE A 504 12.56 4.95 -40.95
CA ILE A 504 11.14 4.95 -41.37
C ILE A 504 10.97 5.48 -42.81
N GLU A 505 12.00 6.06 -43.41
CA GLU A 505 11.94 6.75 -44.72
C GLU A 505 11.65 5.87 -45.95
N SER A 506 11.49 4.54 -45.83
CA SER A 506 11.23 3.67 -46.99
C SER A 506 9.77 3.34 -47.27
N ASP A 507 8.82 3.69 -46.40
CA ASP A 507 7.40 3.42 -46.63
C ASP A 507 6.52 4.62 -46.25
N PHE A 508 5.91 5.23 -47.27
CA PHE A 508 4.89 6.31 -47.25
C PHE A 508 5.38 7.77 -47.23
N SER A 509 4.86 8.55 -48.19
CA SER A 509 4.92 10.01 -48.21
C SER A 509 4.14 10.58 -47.02
N ILE A 510 4.84 10.98 -45.95
CA ILE A 510 4.23 11.66 -44.80
C ILE A 510 4.92 13.01 -44.57
N MET A 511 4.42 14.03 -45.26
CA MET A 511 4.73 15.43 -44.93
C MET A 511 3.93 15.89 -43.70
N SER A 512 4.24 15.42 -42.48
CA SER A 512 3.93 16.13 -41.20
C SER A 512 4.62 15.58 -39.93
N ILE A 513 5.54 14.60 -40.00
CA ILE A 513 6.09 13.89 -38.81
C ILE A 513 7.17 14.69 -38.04
N GLU A 514 7.61 15.84 -38.53
CA GLU A 514 8.76 16.58 -37.97
C GLU A 514 8.62 16.99 -36.48
N ARG A 515 7.43 16.89 -35.86
CA ARG A 515 7.11 17.45 -34.52
C ARG A 515 6.85 16.44 -33.38
N LEU A 516 6.92 15.12 -33.57
CA LEU A 516 6.66 14.12 -32.50
C LEU A 516 7.94 13.69 -31.78
N GLU A 517 8.21 14.16 -30.56
CA GLU A 517 9.41 13.76 -29.80
C GLU A 517 9.49 12.23 -29.61
N ALA A 518 10.62 11.64 -29.99
CA ALA A 518 10.93 10.25 -29.68
C ALA A 518 11.51 10.20 -28.26
N PHE A 519 11.03 9.27 -27.44
CA PHE A 519 11.51 9.11 -26.06
C PHE A 519 12.16 7.74 -25.91
N GLU A 520 13.40 7.70 -25.41
CA GLU A 520 14.10 6.45 -25.08
C GLU A 520 13.31 5.58 -24.08
N ASP A 521 12.47 6.21 -23.24
CA ASP A 521 11.68 5.57 -22.18
C ASP A 521 10.17 5.49 -22.47
N PHE A 522 9.72 5.49 -23.75
CA PHE A 522 8.29 5.39 -24.05
C PHE A 522 7.70 4.04 -23.58
N LYS A 523 6.62 4.08 -22.79
CA LYS A 523 5.95 2.90 -22.23
C LYS A 523 4.58 2.72 -22.86
N LEU A 524 4.42 1.66 -23.64
CA LEU A 524 3.12 1.19 -24.12
C LEU A 524 2.71 -0.07 -23.35
N SER A 525 1.60 -0.01 -22.63
CA SER A 525 1.05 -1.16 -21.91
C SER A 525 -0.39 -1.46 -22.33
N ILE A 526 -0.75 -2.74 -22.28
CA ILE A 526 -2.10 -3.21 -22.54
C ILE A 526 -2.50 -4.11 -21.39
N SER A 527 -3.57 -3.75 -20.70
CA SER A 527 -4.13 -4.48 -19.58
C SER A 527 -5.46 -5.09 -19.96
N PHE A 528 -5.70 -6.32 -19.50
CA PHE A 528 -6.93 -7.06 -19.76
C PHE A 528 -7.72 -7.16 -18.46
N GLU A 529 -8.89 -6.52 -18.41
CA GLU A 529 -9.82 -6.66 -17.29
C GLU A 529 -10.65 -7.93 -17.51
N HIS A 530 -10.79 -8.77 -16.47
CA HIS A 530 -11.56 -10.02 -16.47
C HIS A 530 -11.07 -11.13 -17.44
N PHE A 531 -9.76 -11.24 -17.68
CA PHE A 531 -9.20 -12.32 -18.51
C PHE A 531 -8.96 -13.62 -17.72
N GLU A 532 -9.67 -14.69 -18.09
CA GLU A 532 -9.52 -16.04 -17.51
C GLU A 532 -8.67 -17.00 -18.38
N GLY A 533 -8.03 -16.51 -19.46
CA GLY A 533 -7.23 -17.32 -20.38
C GLY A 533 -5.72 -17.36 -20.06
N PRO A 534 -4.92 -18.13 -20.82
CA PRO A 534 -3.45 -18.12 -20.70
C PRO A 534 -2.87 -16.79 -21.25
N MET A 535 -2.32 -15.95 -20.37
CA MET A 535 -1.74 -14.63 -20.71
C MET A 535 -0.64 -14.71 -21.79
N LEU A 536 0.03 -15.85 -21.88
CA LEU A 536 1.12 -16.11 -22.84
C LEU A 536 0.64 -16.19 -24.29
N GLU A 537 -0.54 -16.78 -24.56
CA GLU A 537 -1.08 -16.87 -25.93
C GLU A 537 -1.52 -15.50 -26.46
N LEU A 538 -2.06 -14.68 -25.57
CA LEU A 538 -2.44 -13.31 -25.85
C LEU A 538 -1.19 -12.43 -26.07
N HIS A 539 -0.16 -12.57 -25.24
CA HIS A 539 1.10 -11.87 -25.44
C HIS A 539 1.83 -12.32 -26.72
N ALA A 540 1.73 -13.60 -27.08
CA ALA A 540 2.25 -14.15 -28.32
C ALA A 540 1.63 -13.48 -29.56
N SER A 541 0.33 -13.15 -29.53
CA SER A 541 -0.32 -12.44 -30.64
C SER A 541 0.11 -10.97 -30.76
N PHE A 542 0.51 -10.30 -29.66
CA PHE A 542 1.07 -8.94 -29.71
C PHE A 542 2.41 -8.85 -30.44
N ASN A 543 3.24 -9.86 -30.29
CA ASN A 543 4.62 -9.86 -30.79
C ASN A 543 4.81 -10.75 -32.03
N ASN A 544 3.72 -11.17 -32.69
CA ASN A 544 3.75 -12.11 -33.82
C ASN A 544 4.61 -13.36 -33.53
N TRP A 545 4.49 -13.91 -32.34
CA TRP A 545 5.23 -15.12 -31.98
C TRP A 545 4.70 -16.30 -32.79
N SER A 546 5.62 -17.11 -33.35
CA SER A 546 5.23 -18.34 -34.04
C SER A 546 4.61 -19.31 -33.04
N PRO A 547 3.65 -20.15 -33.46
CA PRO A 547 3.16 -21.24 -32.64
C PRO A 547 4.33 -22.16 -32.30
N SER A 548 4.78 -22.12 -31.04
CA SER A 548 5.70 -23.06 -30.39
C SER A 548 6.86 -23.56 -31.27
N THR A 549 8.02 -22.94 -31.15
CA THR A 549 9.24 -23.44 -31.81
C THR A 549 9.58 -24.84 -31.31
N THR A 550 10.37 -25.59 -32.09
CA THR A 550 10.86 -26.91 -31.66
C THR A 550 11.56 -26.80 -30.30
N THR A 551 12.35 -25.75 -30.10
CA THR A 551 13.05 -25.45 -28.83
C THR A 551 12.08 -25.23 -27.67
N SER A 552 11.05 -24.40 -27.83
CA SER A 552 10.08 -24.14 -26.75
C SER A 552 9.28 -25.41 -26.39
N ASN A 553 8.93 -26.23 -27.38
CA ASN A 553 8.21 -27.48 -27.18
C ASN A 553 9.05 -28.53 -26.45
N THR A 554 10.34 -28.64 -26.80
CA THR A 554 11.26 -29.54 -26.10
C THR A 554 11.47 -29.08 -24.65
N LEU A 555 11.61 -27.77 -24.40
CA LEU A 555 11.70 -27.22 -23.04
C LEU A 555 10.43 -27.50 -22.21
N LEU A 556 9.23 -27.38 -22.81
CA LEU A 556 7.96 -27.75 -22.15
C LEU A 556 7.90 -29.23 -21.79
N SER A 557 8.37 -30.10 -22.68
CA SER A 557 8.41 -31.54 -22.45
C SER A 557 9.37 -31.89 -21.29
N LEU A 558 10.57 -31.30 -21.28
CA LEU A 558 11.56 -31.49 -20.21
C LEU A 558 11.05 -30.95 -18.86
N LYS A 559 10.39 -29.79 -18.87
CA LYS A 559 9.73 -29.24 -17.67
C LYS A 559 8.66 -30.18 -17.14
N SER A 560 7.82 -30.74 -18.02
CA SER A 560 6.76 -31.68 -17.63
C SER A 560 7.36 -32.95 -17.02
N GLU A 561 8.41 -33.50 -17.62
CA GLU A 561 9.13 -34.66 -17.10
C GLU A 561 9.78 -34.36 -15.72
N LEU A 562 10.35 -33.16 -15.54
CA LEU A 562 10.90 -32.73 -14.26
C LEU A 562 9.82 -32.64 -13.17
N LEU A 563 8.63 -32.12 -13.51
CA LEU A 563 7.51 -32.01 -12.58
C LEU A 563 6.90 -33.36 -12.21
N GLU A 564 6.97 -34.37 -13.08
CA GLU A 564 6.57 -35.74 -12.73
C GLU A 564 7.54 -36.38 -11.75
N VAL A 565 8.85 -36.18 -11.96
CA VAL A 565 9.89 -36.75 -11.09
C VAL A 565 9.95 -36.02 -9.73
N VAL A 566 9.61 -34.73 -9.71
CA VAL A 566 9.58 -33.90 -8.49
C VAL A 566 8.26 -33.12 -8.38
N PRO A 567 7.16 -33.79 -7.97
CA PRO A 567 5.85 -33.16 -7.88
C PRO A 567 5.80 -31.95 -6.93
N ARG A 568 6.68 -31.94 -5.91
CA ARG A 568 6.82 -30.85 -4.93
C ARG A 568 7.27 -29.51 -5.55
N LEU A 569 7.83 -29.50 -6.75
CA LEU A 569 8.13 -28.26 -7.48
C LEU A 569 6.86 -27.49 -7.87
N ARG A 570 5.71 -28.16 -8.02
CA ARG A 570 4.41 -27.49 -8.27
C ARG A 570 3.92 -26.65 -7.10
N GLU A 571 4.37 -26.94 -5.88
CA GLU A 571 3.85 -26.33 -4.65
C GLU A 571 4.67 -25.10 -4.18
N GLY A 572 5.77 -24.76 -4.87
CA GLY A 572 6.57 -23.56 -4.57
C GLY A 572 7.47 -23.64 -3.32
N TYR A 573 7.61 -24.82 -2.70
CA TYR A 573 8.30 -25.00 -1.41
C TYR A 573 9.69 -25.66 -1.46
N CYS A 574 10.29 -25.85 -2.64
CA CYS A 574 11.62 -26.47 -2.73
C CYS A 574 12.71 -25.47 -3.09
N SER A 575 13.66 -25.27 -2.17
CA SER A 575 14.99 -24.77 -2.54
C SER A 575 15.70 -25.84 -3.38
N LEU A 576 16.30 -25.42 -4.50
CA LEU A 576 17.11 -26.29 -5.37
C LEU A 576 18.31 -26.92 -4.64
N ASP A 577 18.69 -26.40 -3.47
CA ASP A 577 19.79 -26.90 -2.64
C ASP A 577 19.44 -28.12 -1.76
N HIS A 578 18.29 -28.77 -1.97
CA HIS A 578 17.93 -29.93 -1.15
C HIS A 578 18.80 -31.16 -1.51
N PRO A 579 19.60 -31.73 -0.60
CA PRO A 579 20.59 -32.78 -0.90
C PRO A 579 20.00 -34.11 -1.41
N ALA A 580 18.68 -34.30 -1.27
CA ALA A 580 17.97 -35.44 -1.85
C ALA A 580 17.67 -35.30 -3.36
N LEU A 581 17.60 -34.07 -3.89
CA LEU A 581 17.34 -33.81 -5.32
C LEU A 581 18.61 -33.98 -6.17
N ALA A 582 19.75 -33.52 -5.67
CA ALA A 582 21.05 -33.65 -6.34
C ALA A 582 21.51 -35.11 -6.54
N ARG A 583 20.96 -36.06 -5.78
CA ARG A 583 21.27 -37.50 -5.88
C ARG A 583 20.33 -38.26 -6.82
N ASN A 584 19.30 -37.61 -7.38
CA ASN A 584 18.37 -38.25 -8.29
C ASN A 584 18.91 -38.19 -9.73
N ARG A 585 19.40 -39.33 -10.22
CA ARG A 585 20.03 -39.43 -11.55
C ARG A 585 19.11 -38.92 -12.66
N LYS A 586 17.81 -39.24 -12.62
CA LYS A 586 16.83 -38.80 -13.62
C LYS A 586 16.61 -37.28 -13.60
N VAL A 587 16.67 -36.64 -12.43
CA VAL A 587 16.60 -35.17 -12.32
C VAL A 587 17.83 -34.52 -12.94
N ASN A 588 19.02 -35.04 -12.65
CA ASN A 588 20.26 -34.50 -13.23
C ASN A 588 20.31 -34.68 -14.75
N ASP A 589 19.83 -35.80 -15.29
CA ASP A 589 19.77 -36.04 -16.74
C ASP A 589 18.85 -35.02 -17.45
N ILE A 590 17.69 -34.71 -16.86
CA ILE A 590 16.77 -33.69 -17.38
C ILE A 590 17.38 -32.28 -17.28
N LEU A 591 18.01 -31.93 -16.15
CA LEU A 591 18.65 -30.62 -15.97
C LEU A 591 19.83 -30.42 -16.93
N ASN A 592 20.67 -31.43 -17.13
CA ASN A 592 21.75 -31.40 -18.12
C ASN A 592 21.20 -31.27 -19.54
N SER A 593 20.07 -31.91 -19.84
CA SER A 593 19.40 -31.78 -21.15
C SER A 593 18.92 -30.34 -21.37
N ILE A 594 18.35 -29.69 -20.34
CA ILE A 594 17.96 -28.27 -20.38
C ILE A 594 19.20 -27.37 -20.56
N GLU A 595 20.29 -27.61 -19.83
CA GLU A 595 21.52 -26.82 -19.90
C GLU A 595 22.24 -26.94 -21.25
N SER A 596 22.14 -28.11 -21.89
CA SER A 596 22.74 -28.36 -23.21
C SER A 596 21.93 -27.83 -24.40
N MET A 597 20.71 -27.33 -24.17
CA MET A 597 19.87 -26.83 -25.26
C MET A 597 20.33 -25.44 -25.73
N PRO A 598 20.60 -25.26 -27.04
CA PRO A 598 20.93 -23.96 -27.59
C PRO A 598 19.67 -23.10 -27.68
N VAL A 599 19.49 -22.20 -26.72
CA VAL A 599 18.46 -21.16 -26.79
C VAL A 599 19.03 -19.99 -27.59
N GLY A 600 18.67 -19.91 -28.88
CA GLY A 600 19.08 -18.82 -29.75
C GLY A 600 18.22 -17.56 -29.62
N ASP A 601 17.06 -17.67 -28.98
CA ASP A 601 16.09 -16.59 -28.81
C ASP A 601 15.40 -16.67 -27.44
N VAL A 602 15.39 -15.56 -26.70
CA VAL A 602 14.75 -15.47 -25.37
C VAL A 602 13.25 -15.82 -25.42
N ARG A 603 12.60 -15.65 -26.57
CA ARG A 603 11.19 -15.99 -26.80
C ARG A 603 10.90 -17.49 -26.62
N ASP A 604 11.88 -18.36 -26.90
CA ASP A 604 11.75 -19.82 -26.72
C ASP A 604 11.59 -20.21 -25.23
N ILE A 605 12.29 -19.49 -24.34
CA ILE A 605 12.22 -19.69 -22.88
C ILE A 605 10.86 -19.22 -22.36
N VAL A 606 10.42 -18.04 -22.77
CA VAL A 606 9.17 -17.43 -22.28
C VAL A 606 7.95 -18.26 -22.70
N GLN A 607 7.93 -18.79 -23.94
CA GLN A 607 6.88 -19.71 -24.38
C GLN A 607 6.84 -21.02 -23.58
N SER A 608 8.00 -21.50 -23.11
CA SER A 608 8.05 -22.74 -22.30
C SER A 608 7.55 -22.59 -20.86
N ALA A 609 7.37 -21.36 -20.39
CA ALA A 609 7.08 -21.09 -18.99
C ALA A 609 5.62 -21.40 -18.59
N GLN A 610 4.64 -21.40 -19.51
CA GLN A 610 3.17 -21.70 -19.47
C GLN A 610 2.32 -21.63 -18.18
N ASP A 611 2.86 -21.44 -16.97
CA ASP A 611 2.11 -21.39 -15.72
C ASP A 611 2.61 -20.23 -14.85
N PRO A 612 1.90 -19.08 -14.83
CA PRO A 612 2.32 -17.91 -14.06
C PRO A 612 2.13 -18.05 -12.54
N SER A 613 1.62 -19.19 -12.05
CA SER A 613 1.30 -19.38 -10.62
C SER A 613 2.50 -19.66 -9.70
N THR A 614 3.69 -19.98 -10.24
CA THR A 614 4.83 -20.48 -9.45
C THR A 614 6.07 -19.59 -9.44
N LEU A 615 6.04 -18.39 -10.02
CA LEU A 615 7.11 -17.40 -9.83
C LEU A 615 6.74 -16.45 -8.68
N PRO A 616 7.63 -16.20 -7.70
CA PRO A 616 7.42 -15.16 -6.71
C PRO A 616 7.42 -13.80 -7.41
N ILE A 617 6.22 -13.27 -7.61
CA ILE A 617 5.97 -11.91 -8.10
C ILE A 617 6.49 -10.95 -7.04
N ARG A 618 7.75 -10.53 -7.19
CA ARG A 618 8.24 -9.26 -6.66
C ARG A 618 8.52 -8.32 -7.81
N GLY A 619 7.54 -7.45 -8.05
CA GLY A 619 7.77 -6.08 -8.53
C GLY A 619 8.01 -5.90 -10.03
N LYS A 620 6.90 -5.81 -10.77
CA LYS A 620 6.59 -4.86 -11.86
C LYS A 620 5.90 -5.59 -13.01
N ASN A 621 4.62 -5.29 -13.15
CA ASN A 621 3.73 -5.85 -14.15
C ASN A 621 3.77 -5.02 -15.44
N PHE A 622 4.01 -5.75 -16.53
CA PHE A 622 3.56 -5.61 -17.93
C PHE A 622 4.16 -4.58 -18.90
N ILE A 623 4.75 -5.17 -19.95
CA ILE A 623 5.28 -4.67 -21.24
C ILE A 623 6.36 -3.58 -21.11
N GLN A 624 7.55 -4.03 -20.71
CA GLN A 624 8.80 -3.32 -20.98
C GLN A 624 9.25 -3.76 -22.38
N MET A 625 9.02 -2.94 -23.41
CA MET A 625 9.86 -2.98 -24.61
C MET A 625 11.18 -2.30 -24.23
N GLU A 626 12.09 -3.03 -23.61
CA GLU A 626 13.50 -2.63 -23.55
C GLU A 626 14.27 -3.52 -24.52
N ASN A 627 14.87 -2.85 -25.51
CA ASN A 627 15.84 -3.41 -26.44
C ASN A 627 17.02 -4.01 -25.65
N PHE A 628 16.99 -5.31 -25.38
CA PHE A 628 18.21 -6.04 -25.04
C PHE A 628 19.01 -6.28 -26.33
N ALA A 629 19.77 -5.26 -26.72
CA ALA A 629 20.93 -5.40 -27.58
C ALA A 629 22.20 -5.17 -26.75
N LYS A 630 22.50 -6.13 -25.86
CA LYS A 630 23.84 -6.62 -25.51
C LYS A 630 23.77 -7.74 -24.49
#